data_AF-A0A2V5Y9J9-F1
#
_entry.id   AF-A0A2V5Y9J9-F1
#
_cell.length_a   1.000
_cell.length_b   1.000
_cell.length_c   1.000
_cell.angle_alpha   90.00
_cell.angle_beta   90.00
_cell.angle_gamma   90.00
#
_symmetry.space_group_name_H-M   'P 1'
#
loop_
_entity.id
_entity.type
_entity.pdbx_description
1 polymer ?
#
loop_
_entity_poly.entity_id
_entity_poly.type
_entity_poly.pdbx_seq_one_letter_code
_entity_poly.pdbx_strand_id
1 'polypeptide(L)'
;VTVIPTANPDQLGLFQTGGVEAVWTVEPWVTRLERDAKARVFLEDRDTITTWLVSSVKFLRDRRDFAKKIADANVELTKWIQASESEAQKLLIDELKAETRAEFSPDAVAQAWKRIQFTGEVSRDLIAKSVQDGKDAGFLKGSTDTSKLIETP
;
A
#
# COMPACT_ATOMS: atom_id res chain seq x y z
N VAL A 1 -6.35 19.17 16.10
CA VAL A 1 -5.60 17.92 15.91
C VAL A 1 -4.23 18.29 15.37
N THR A 2 -3.16 17.74 15.94
CA THR A 2 -1.79 17.90 15.42
C THR A 2 -1.42 16.61 14.70
N VAL A 3 -0.84 16.71 13.49
CA VAL A 3 -0.39 15.54 12.72
C VAL A 3 1.13 15.53 12.70
N ILE A 4 1.72 14.39 13.06
CA ILE A 4 3.18 14.19 13.11
C ILE A 4 3.55 13.15 12.04
N PRO A 5 4.23 13.54 10.94
CA PRO A 5 4.74 12.58 9.97
C PRO A 5 5.72 11.63 10.65
N THR A 6 5.40 10.34 10.63
CA THR A 6 6.18 9.29 11.31
C THR A 6 6.28 8.09 10.39
N ALA A 7 7.49 7.54 10.22
CA ALA A 7 7.68 6.31 9.46
C ALA A 7 6.90 5.15 10.11
N ASN A 8 6.28 4.30 9.31
CA ASN A 8 5.42 3.22 9.82
C ASN A 8 6.08 2.32 10.88
N PRO A 9 7.37 1.93 10.77
CA PRO A 9 8.04 1.15 11.81
C PRO A 9 8.09 1.79 13.20
N ASP A 10 8.11 3.11 13.26
CA ASP A 10 8.31 3.87 14.51
C ASP A 10 6.97 4.17 15.21
N GLN A 11 5.85 4.08 14.50
CA GLN A 11 4.52 4.44 15.00
C GLN A 11 4.08 3.58 16.20
N LEU A 12 4.43 2.29 16.21
CA LEU A 12 4.09 1.39 17.33
C LEU A 12 4.72 1.88 18.65
N GLY A 13 6.00 2.23 18.61
CA GLY A 13 6.71 2.71 19.80
C GLY A 13 6.15 4.04 20.30
N LEU A 14 5.83 4.98 19.39
CA LEU A 14 5.18 6.24 19.76
C LEU A 14 3.81 6.02 20.39
N PHE A 15 3.01 5.11 19.84
CA PHE A 15 1.69 4.80 20.39
C PHE A 15 1.79 4.15 21.78
N GLN A 16 2.68 3.16 21.96
CA GLN A 16 2.88 2.48 23.25
C GLN A 16 3.41 3.41 24.35
N THR A 17 4.22 4.41 23.98
CA THR A 17 4.75 5.41 24.94
C THR A 17 3.79 6.55 25.23
N GLY A 18 2.62 6.58 24.57
CA GLY A 18 1.65 7.68 24.71
C GLY A 18 2.07 8.98 24.03
N GLY A 19 3.02 8.93 23.10
CA GLY A 19 3.44 10.10 22.31
C GLY A 19 2.42 10.51 21.24
N VAL A 20 1.50 9.61 20.89
CA VAL A 20 0.34 9.87 20.02
C VAL A 20 -0.89 9.13 20.54
N GLU A 21 -2.08 9.73 20.38
CA GLU A 21 -3.34 9.10 20.77
C GLU A 21 -3.94 8.21 19.67
N ALA A 22 -3.50 8.40 18.42
CA ALA A 22 -3.97 7.66 17.26
C ALA A 22 -2.88 7.54 16.19
N VAL A 23 -2.99 6.52 15.36
CA VAL A 23 -2.09 6.26 14.23
C VAL A 23 -2.92 6.04 12.96
N TRP A 24 -2.52 6.69 11.86
CA TRP A 24 -3.04 6.45 10.52
C TRP A 24 -2.00 5.68 9.72
N THR A 25 -2.26 4.42 9.37
CA THR A 25 -1.26 3.54 8.77
C THR A 25 -1.89 2.42 7.93
N VAL A 26 -1.05 1.60 7.30
CA VAL A 26 -1.42 0.49 6.41
C VAL A 26 -0.98 -0.85 7.00
N GLU A 27 -1.45 -1.97 6.45
CA GLU A 27 -0.90 -3.28 6.81
C GLU A 27 0.59 -3.40 6.41
N PRO A 28 1.40 -4.17 7.16
CA PRO A 28 1.05 -4.99 8.32
C PRO A 28 1.05 -4.23 9.67
N TRP A 29 1.20 -2.91 9.66
CA TRP A 29 1.37 -2.10 10.87
C TRP A 29 0.09 -2.01 11.70
N VAL A 30 -1.08 -2.01 11.04
CA VAL A 30 -2.38 -2.11 11.71
C VAL A 30 -2.46 -3.41 12.52
N THR A 31 -2.19 -4.55 11.89
CA THR A 31 -2.15 -5.85 12.58
C THR A 31 -1.18 -5.83 13.77
N ARG A 32 -0.02 -5.20 13.62
CA ARG A 32 0.96 -5.09 14.69
C ARG A 32 0.47 -4.23 15.85
N LEU A 33 -0.18 -3.09 15.59
CA LEU A 33 -0.80 -2.25 16.62
C LEU A 33 -1.90 -2.98 17.39
N GLU A 34 -2.77 -3.72 16.70
CA GLU A 34 -3.83 -4.53 17.34
C GLU A 34 -3.22 -5.60 18.27
N ARG A 35 -2.18 -6.29 17.82
CA ARG A 35 -1.58 -7.42 18.55
C ARG A 35 -0.70 -6.96 19.71
N ASP A 36 0.19 -6.01 19.45
CA ASP A 36 1.32 -5.66 20.33
C ASP A 36 0.99 -4.47 21.25
N ALA A 37 0.08 -3.59 20.84
CA ALA A 37 -0.36 -2.43 21.63
C ALA A 37 -1.84 -2.51 22.07
N LYS A 38 -2.55 -3.60 21.72
CA LYS A 38 -3.99 -3.75 22.00
C LYS A 38 -4.83 -2.57 21.47
N ALA A 39 -4.33 -1.94 20.41
CA ALA A 39 -5.04 -0.87 19.73
C ALA A 39 -6.34 -1.41 19.10
N ARG A 40 -7.25 -0.49 18.78
CA ARG A 40 -8.50 -0.81 18.11
C ARG A 40 -8.62 0.05 16.86
N VAL A 41 -9.10 -0.54 15.77
CA VAL A 41 -9.43 0.20 14.56
C VAL A 41 -10.59 1.14 14.86
N PHE A 42 -10.35 2.44 14.71
CA PHE A 42 -11.38 3.48 14.85
C PHE A 42 -12.04 3.80 13.50
N LEU A 43 -11.25 3.87 12.44
CA LEU A 43 -11.67 4.08 11.07
C LEU A 43 -10.88 3.15 10.14
N GLU A 44 -11.57 2.55 9.17
CA GLU A 44 -10.96 1.76 8.10
C GLU A 44 -11.40 2.39 6.75
N ASP A 45 -10.44 2.91 5.99
CA ASP A 45 -10.67 3.40 4.63
C ASP A 45 -10.25 2.33 3.62
N ARG A 46 -11.24 1.79 2.89
CA ARG A 46 -11.04 0.77 1.86
C ARG A 46 -11.00 1.34 0.45
N ASP A 47 -11.31 2.62 0.29
CA ASP A 47 -11.47 3.29 -1.00
C ASP A 47 -10.28 4.23 -1.28
N THR A 48 -9.08 3.81 -0.88
CA THR A 48 -7.83 4.54 -1.11
C THR A 48 -6.76 3.63 -1.71
N ILE A 49 -6.17 4.06 -2.83
CA ILE A 49 -5.07 3.33 -3.48
C ILE A 49 -3.76 3.64 -2.74
N THR A 50 -3.21 2.65 -2.04
CA THR A 50 -2.00 2.82 -1.20
C THR A 50 -0.69 2.60 -1.94
N THR A 51 -0.68 1.73 -2.97
CA THR A 51 0.54 1.36 -3.72
C THR A 51 0.28 1.37 -5.22
N TRP A 52 1.23 1.94 -5.98
CA TRP A 52 1.14 2.10 -7.43
C TRP A 52 2.36 1.49 -8.12
N LEU A 53 2.14 0.74 -9.20
CA LEU A 53 3.20 0.50 -10.18
C LEU A 53 3.32 1.73 -11.08
N VAL A 54 4.46 2.41 -11.04
CA VAL A 54 4.69 3.65 -11.79
C VAL A 54 5.91 3.54 -12.69
N SER A 55 5.94 4.36 -13.74
CA SER A 55 7.08 4.49 -14.64
C SER A 55 7.42 5.95 -14.90
N SER A 56 8.67 6.21 -15.25
CA SER A 56 9.04 7.52 -15.79
C SER A 56 8.54 7.64 -17.24
N VAL A 57 8.12 8.85 -17.63
CA VAL A 57 7.69 9.14 -19.01
C VAL A 57 8.77 8.77 -20.03
N LYS A 58 10.05 9.02 -19.71
CA LYS A 58 11.18 8.67 -20.57
C LYS A 58 11.28 7.17 -20.79
N PHE A 59 11.18 6.36 -19.73
CA PHE A 59 11.26 4.91 -19.86
C PHE A 59 10.09 4.35 -20.65
N LEU A 60 8.86 4.81 -20.36
CA LEU A 60 7.66 4.39 -21.07
C LEU A 60 7.75 4.70 -22.58
N ARG A 61 8.27 5.87 -22.95
CA ARG A 61 8.46 6.27 -24.35
C ARG A 61 9.58 5.49 -25.02
N ASP A 62 10.76 5.45 -24.40
CA ASP A 62 11.98 4.92 -25.04
C ASP A 62 12.01 3.38 -25.04
N ARG A 63 11.29 2.73 -24.10
CA ARG A 63 11.31 1.28 -23.87
C ARG A 63 9.90 0.70 -23.76
N ARG A 64 8.96 1.17 -24.58
CA ARG A 64 7.52 0.83 -24.47
C ARG A 64 7.24 -0.67 -24.42
N ASP A 65 7.79 -1.46 -25.35
CA ASP A 65 7.59 -2.92 -25.37
C ASP A 65 8.08 -3.61 -24.10
N PHE A 66 9.15 -3.08 -23.49
CA PHE A 66 9.68 -3.61 -22.25
C PHE A 66 8.84 -3.17 -21.04
N ALA A 67 8.36 -1.93 -21.04
CA ALA A 67 7.38 -1.45 -20.05
C ALA A 67 6.10 -2.29 -20.10
N LYS A 68 5.63 -2.64 -21.30
CA LYS A 68 4.48 -3.51 -21.50
C LYS A 68 4.68 -4.88 -20.83
N LYS A 69 5.83 -5.51 -21.06
CA LYS A 69 6.16 -6.81 -20.44
C LYS A 69 6.16 -6.74 -18.91
N ILE A 70 6.67 -5.66 -18.33
CA ILE A 70 6.66 -5.47 -16.86
C ILE A 70 5.23 -5.31 -16.34
N ALA A 71 4.40 -4.51 -17.02
CA ALA A 71 2.99 -4.31 -16.65
C ALA A 71 2.19 -5.62 -16.76
N ASP A 72 2.34 -6.35 -17.87
CA ASP A 72 1.69 -7.64 -18.09
C ASP A 72 2.12 -8.66 -17.02
N ALA A 73 3.41 -8.73 -16.68
CA ALA A 73 3.93 -9.60 -15.63
C ALA A 73 3.40 -9.23 -14.23
N ASN A 74 3.23 -7.94 -13.94
CA ASN A 74 2.61 -7.50 -12.67
C ASN A 74 1.15 -7.94 -12.57
N VAL A 75 0.38 -7.83 -13.67
CA VAL A 75 -1.00 -8.30 -13.73
C VAL A 75 -1.08 -9.82 -13.59
N GLU A 76 -0.20 -10.56 -14.25
CA GLU A 76 -0.11 -12.02 -14.13
C GLU A 76 0.21 -12.44 -12.68
N LEU A 77 1.24 -11.84 -12.08
CA LEU A 77 1.61 -12.10 -10.69
C LEU A 77 0.46 -11.76 -9.73
N THR A 78 -0.22 -10.64 -9.93
CA THR A 78 -1.38 -10.24 -9.11
C THR A 78 -2.49 -11.29 -9.15
N LYS A 79 -2.82 -11.80 -10.35
CA LYS A 79 -3.82 -12.87 -10.50
C LYS A 79 -3.36 -14.18 -9.84
N TRP A 80 -2.08 -14.50 -9.95
CA TRP A 80 -1.52 -15.68 -9.29
C TRP A 80 -1.58 -15.55 -7.76
N ILE A 81 -1.23 -14.39 -7.20
CA ILE A 81 -1.32 -14.11 -5.75
C ILE A 81 -2.78 -14.31 -5.27
N GLN A 82 -3.75 -13.81 -6.03
CA GLN A 82 -5.18 -13.97 -5.71
C GLN A 82 -5.64 -15.44 -5.78
N ALA A 83 -5.15 -16.20 -6.77
CA ALA A 83 -5.52 -17.61 -6.95
C ALA A 83 -4.79 -18.58 -6.00
N SER A 84 -3.62 -18.18 -5.51
CA SER A 84 -2.69 -19.03 -4.74
C SER A 84 -2.30 -18.37 -3.41
N GLU A 85 -3.28 -17.80 -2.69
CA GLU A 85 -3.05 -16.96 -1.50
C GLU A 85 -2.13 -17.62 -0.44
N SER A 86 -2.35 -18.89 -0.11
CA SER A 86 -1.54 -19.60 0.90
C SER A 86 -0.09 -19.78 0.48
N GLU A 87 0.15 -20.08 -0.80
CA GLU A 87 1.48 -20.20 -1.36
C GLU A 87 2.18 -18.82 -1.43
N ALA A 88 1.45 -17.79 -1.86
CA ALA A 88 1.95 -16.42 -1.91
C ALA A 88 2.36 -15.90 -0.51
N GLN A 89 1.55 -16.17 0.52
CA GLN A 89 1.89 -15.82 1.90
C GLN A 89 3.14 -16.54 2.40
N LYS A 90 3.30 -17.82 2.06
CA LYS A 90 4.50 -18.59 2.43
C LYS A 90 5.76 -18.00 1.76
N LEU A 91 5.70 -17.76 0.44
CA LEU A 91 6.82 -17.16 -0.29
C LEU A 91 7.17 -15.78 0.27
N LEU A 92 6.17 -14.96 0.59
CA LEU A 92 6.39 -13.66 1.20
C LEU A 92 7.14 -13.78 2.54
N ILE A 93 6.74 -14.70 3.42
CA ILE A 93 7.40 -14.91 4.72
C ILE A 93 8.85 -15.34 4.53
N ASP A 94 9.09 -16.29 3.62
CA ASP A 94 10.43 -16.80 3.32
C ASP A 94 11.33 -15.67 2.78
N GLU A 95 10.83 -14.86 1.86
CA GLU A 95 11.55 -13.73 1.27
C GLU A 95 11.82 -12.61 2.29
N LEU A 96 10.82 -12.25 3.09
CA LEU A 96 11.00 -11.25 4.16
C LEU A 96 12.06 -11.69 5.17
N LYS A 97 12.11 -12.99 5.51
CA LYS A 97 13.15 -13.55 6.38
C LYS A 97 14.53 -13.50 5.72
N ALA A 98 14.63 -13.79 4.43
CA ALA A 98 15.90 -13.72 3.70
C ALA A 98 16.46 -12.28 3.67
N GLU A 99 15.61 -11.31 3.35
CA GLU A 99 16.00 -9.90 3.18
C GLU A 99 16.28 -9.18 4.49
N THR A 100 15.44 -9.42 5.52
CA THR A 100 15.51 -8.66 6.78
C THR A 100 16.18 -9.42 7.92
N ARG A 101 16.32 -10.74 7.78
CA ARG A 101 16.71 -11.69 8.85
C ARG A 101 15.74 -11.72 10.05
N ALA A 102 14.60 -11.06 9.95
CA ALA A 102 13.56 -11.06 10.97
C ALA A 102 12.58 -12.22 10.76
N GLU A 103 11.99 -12.70 11.84
CA GLU A 103 10.94 -13.71 11.79
C GLU A 103 9.56 -13.04 11.71
N PHE A 104 8.73 -13.54 10.81
CA PHE A 104 7.37 -13.07 10.61
C PHE A 104 6.40 -14.20 10.96
N SER A 105 5.50 -13.94 11.90
CA SER A 105 4.49 -14.91 12.31
C SER A 105 3.52 -15.19 11.15
N PRO A 106 3.32 -16.45 10.72
CA PRO A 106 2.34 -16.79 9.69
C PRO A 106 0.93 -16.29 10.01
N ASP A 107 0.51 -16.38 11.27
CA ASP A 107 -0.79 -15.88 11.71
C ASP A 107 -0.91 -14.35 11.59
N ALA A 108 0.18 -13.61 11.83
CA ALA A 108 0.18 -12.16 11.66
C ALA A 108 0.10 -11.77 10.19
N VAL A 109 0.81 -12.48 9.31
CA VAL A 109 0.71 -12.28 7.84
C VAL A 109 -0.70 -12.61 7.36
N ALA A 110 -1.27 -13.75 7.76
CA ALA A 110 -2.62 -14.14 7.40
C ALA A 110 -3.70 -13.16 7.92
N GLN A 111 -3.49 -12.54 9.08
CA GLN A 111 -4.37 -11.50 9.59
C GLN A 111 -4.29 -10.22 8.75
N ALA A 112 -3.06 -9.75 8.45
CA ALA A 112 -2.84 -8.56 7.64
C ALA A 112 -3.39 -8.73 6.22
N TRP A 113 -3.20 -9.92 5.62
CA TRP A 113 -3.62 -10.24 4.27
C TRP A 113 -5.12 -10.01 4.01
N LYS A 114 -5.97 -10.24 5.03
CA LYS A 114 -7.42 -10.03 4.94
C LYS A 114 -7.84 -8.60 4.64
N ARG A 115 -6.98 -7.61 4.93
CA ARG A 115 -7.23 -6.19 4.63
C ARG A 115 -6.53 -5.70 3.37
N ILE A 116 -5.73 -6.55 2.72
CA ILE A 116 -5.00 -6.21 1.50
C ILE A 116 -5.81 -6.64 0.30
N GLN A 117 -6.20 -5.67 -0.53
CA GLN A 117 -6.80 -5.94 -1.83
C GLN A 117 -5.74 -5.84 -2.92
N PHE A 118 -5.35 -6.97 -3.49
CA PHE A 118 -4.51 -7.00 -4.68
C PHE A 118 -5.39 -6.75 -5.91
N THR A 119 -4.98 -5.83 -6.77
CA THR A 119 -5.67 -5.56 -8.04
C THR A 119 -4.69 -5.00 -9.07
N GLY A 120 -4.90 -5.35 -10.34
CA GLY A 120 -4.23 -4.71 -11.48
C GLY A 120 -5.03 -3.55 -12.06
N GLU A 121 -6.23 -3.30 -11.55
CA GLU A 121 -7.10 -2.21 -12.02
C GLU A 121 -6.79 -0.91 -11.28
N VAL A 122 -6.73 0.17 -12.04
CA VAL A 122 -6.51 1.51 -11.51
C VAL A 122 -7.78 2.33 -11.68
N SER A 123 -8.51 2.54 -10.58
CA SER A 123 -9.76 3.31 -10.61
C SER A 123 -9.50 4.81 -10.79
N ARG A 124 -10.03 5.37 -11.87
CA ARG A 124 -9.98 6.82 -12.14
C ARG A 124 -10.75 7.63 -11.10
N ASP A 125 -11.84 7.08 -10.57
CA ASP A 125 -12.64 7.74 -9.55
C ASP A 125 -11.87 7.85 -8.23
N LEU A 126 -11.13 6.79 -7.85
CA LEU A 126 -10.25 6.83 -6.68
C LEU A 126 -9.09 7.83 -6.86
N ILE A 127 -8.54 7.97 -8.07
CA ILE A 127 -7.56 9.03 -8.36
C ILE A 127 -8.17 10.42 -8.16
N ALA A 128 -9.35 10.64 -8.75
CA ALA A 128 -10.03 11.93 -8.65
C ALA A 128 -10.32 12.27 -7.18
N LYS A 129 -10.76 11.27 -6.39
CA LYS A 129 -10.93 11.39 -4.95
C LYS A 129 -9.61 11.72 -4.24
N SER A 130 -8.51 11.00 -4.48
CA SER A 130 -7.21 11.32 -3.88
C SER A 130 -6.71 12.74 -4.21
N VAL A 131 -6.95 13.21 -5.44
CA VAL A 131 -6.65 14.59 -5.82
C VAL A 131 -7.53 15.58 -5.04
N GLN A 132 -8.82 15.30 -4.86
CA GLN A 132 -9.72 16.15 -4.09
C GLN A 132 -9.33 16.15 -2.60
N ASP A 133 -9.06 14.99 -1.99
CA ASP A 133 -8.59 14.88 -0.61
C ASP A 133 -7.30 15.69 -0.41
N GLY A 134 -6.37 15.63 -1.38
CA GLY A 134 -5.15 16.43 -1.36
C GLY A 134 -5.38 17.94 -1.48
N LYS A 135 -6.43 18.38 -2.18
CA LYS A 135 -6.85 19.80 -2.22
C LYS A 135 -7.50 20.23 -0.92
N ASP A 136 -8.40 19.42 -0.38
CA ASP A 136 -9.11 19.70 0.87
C ASP A 136 -8.14 19.77 2.05
N ALA A 137 -7.09 18.94 2.03
CA ALA A 137 -5.98 18.99 2.98
C ALA A 137 -4.96 20.10 2.69
N GLY A 138 -5.09 20.84 1.59
CA GLY A 138 -4.23 21.97 1.22
C GLY A 138 -2.87 21.60 0.59
N PHE A 139 -2.64 20.34 0.24
CA PHE A 139 -1.41 19.86 -0.41
C PHE A 139 -1.37 20.16 -1.92
N LEU A 140 -2.53 20.21 -2.57
CA LEU A 140 -2.65 20.47 -4.00
C LEU A 140 -3.39 21.79 -4.26
N LYS A 141 -2.95 22.54 -5.27
CA LYS A 141 -3.56 23.82 -5.68
C LYS A 141 -3.91 23.80 -7.17
N GLY A 142 -5.02 24.43 -7.52
CA GLY A 142 -5.45 24.59 -8.91
C GLY A 142 -6.01 23.31 -9.54
N SER A 143 -6.06 23.29 -10.87
CA SER A 143 -6.46 22.10 -11.63
C SER A 143 -5.30 21.10 -11.68
N THR A 144 -5.56 19.85 -11.30
CA THR A 144 -4.63 18.73 -11.46
C THR A 144 -5.12 17.87 -12.62
N ASP A 145 -4.42 17.87 -13.74
CA ASP A 145 -4.73 17.00 -14.88
C ASP A 145 -4.27 15.57 -14.59
N THR A 146 -5.23 14.66 -14.47
CA THR A 146 -4.99 13.24 -14.21
C THR A 146 -5.13 12.38 -15.47
N SER A 147 -5.45 12.98 -16.62
CA SER A 147 -5.78 12.26 -17.86
C SER A 147 -4.63 11.36 -18.33
N LYS A 148 -3.39 11.77 -18.08
CA LYS A 148 -2.14 11.08 -18.47
C LYS A 148 -1.47 10.27 -17.34
N LEU A 149 -2.13 10.11 -16.20
CA LEU A 149 -1.56 9.32 -15.09
C LEU A 149 -1.69 7.81 -15.32
N ILE A 150 -2.64 7.39 -16.15
CA ILE A 150 -2.87 5.98 -16.47
C ILE A 150 -2.51 5.76 -17.93
N GLU A 151 -1.58 4.84 -18.17
CA GLU A 151 -1.15 4.38 -19.48
C GLU A 151 -1.19 2.85 -19.52
N THR A 152 -1.63 2.29 -20.64
CA THR A 152 -1.50 0.86 -20.94
C THR A 152 -0.41 0.72 -22.00
N PRO A 153 0.85 0.43 -21.62
CA PRO A 153 1.96 0.33 -22.56
C PRO A 153 1.72 -0.71 -23.65
#